data_AF-F3GGN1-F1
#
_entry.id   AF-F3GGN1-F1
#
_cell.length_a   1.000
_cell.length_b   1.000
_cell.length_c   1.000
_cell.angle_alpha   90.00
_cell.angle_beta   90.00
_cell.angle_gamma   90.00
#
_symmetry.space_group_name_H-M   'P 1'
#
loop_
_entity.id
_entity.type
_entity.pdbx_description
1 polymer ?
#
loop_
_entity_poly.entity_id
_entity_poly.type
_entity_poly.pdbx_seq_one_letter_code
_entity_poly.pdbx_strand_id
1 'polypeptide(L)'
;AQARAVQVAKPRRAGTGPAGRWCSPDKLYPLDLDRAFKKLDTIKKDIVWWGGGAQSQQLLASGEVSMGQMWNGRVYALQQDGAPVGVSWKQNLVMADFLVVPKGAKNKDAAMKFIANATSAKGQADFSNLSAYAPVNTQSVARLDSTLAPNLPTAHVADQITLDFAYWAKNGADIATRWNEWLVK
;
A
#
# COMPACT_ATOMS: atom_id res chain seq x y z
N ALA A 1 -11.97 2.58 -0.23
CA ALA A 1 -11.45 3.60 -1.14
C ALA A 1 -10.21 3.05 -1.81
N GLN A 2 -10.17 2.91 -3.14
CA GLN A 2 -8.96 2.52 -3.85
C GLN A 2 -7.97 3.68 -3.74
N ALA A 3 -6.97 3.55 -2.88
CA ALA A 3 -5.83 4.46 -2.89
C ALA A 3 -5.07 4.21 -4.22
N ARG A 4 -5.21 5.13 -5.17
CA ARG A 4 -4.33 5.18 -6.34
C ARG A 4 -2.97 5.60 -5.83
N ALA A 5 -1.98 4.70 -5.83
CA ALA A 5 -0.65 5.12 -5.45
C ALA A 5 0.10 5.75 -6.63
N VAL A 6 1.14 6.47 -6.25
CA VAL A 6 1.94 7.31 -7.11
C VAL A 6 3.16 6.53 -7.58
N GLN A 7 3.40 6.50 -8.89
CA GLN A 7 4.72 6.13 -9.42
C GLN A 7 5.32 7.32 -10.15
N VAL A 8 6.64 7.47 -10.11
CA VAL A 8 7.37 8.59 -10.70
C VAL A 8 8.08 8.11 -11.97
N ALA A 9 7.76 8.73 -13.09
CA ALA A 9 8.47 8.56 -14.36
C ALA A 9 9.93 9.05 -14.21
N LYS A 10 10.85 8.39 -14.93
CA LYS A 10 12.32 8.54 -14.87
C LYS A 10 12.82 9.89 -14.29
N PRO A 11 13.71 9.88 -13.27
CA PRO A 11 14.17 11.11 -12.65
C PRO A 11 14.91 11.99 -13.66
N ARG A 12 14.38 13.17 -13.99
CA ARG A 12 15.23 14.28 -14.42
C ARG A 12 16.07 14.67 -13.21
N ARG A 13 17.38 14.84 -13.39
CA ARG A 13 18.36 15.19 -12.33
C ARG A 13 17.68 16.01 -11.23
N ALA A 14 17.55 15.43 -10.05
CA ALA A 14 16.95 16.10 -8.91
C ALA A 14 17.77 17.35 -8.62
N GLY A 15 17.25 18.52 -8.98
CA GLY A 15 17.77 19.79 -8.49
C GLY A 15 17.67 19.79 -6.98
N THR A 16 18.72 20.27 -6.32
CA THR A 16 18.79 20.49 -4.87
C THR A 16 17.86 21.63 -4.47
N GLY A 17 16.55 21.42 -4.60
CA GLY A 17 15.53 22.29 -4.02
C GLY A 17 15.49 22.09 -2.49
N PRO A 18 15.14 23.12 -1.71
CA PRO A 18 15.10 23.02 -0.26
C PRO A 18 14.17 21.88 0.15
N ALA A 19 14.67 20.99 1.02
CA ALA A 19 13.89 19.92 1.60
C ALA A 19 12.65 20.52 2.28
N GLY A 20 11.49 20.40 1.62
CA GLY A 20 10.23 20.84 2.20
C GLY A 20 10.09 20.22 3.58
N ARG A 21 9.74 21.04 4.58
CA ARG A 21 9.55 20.63 5.98
C ARG A 21 8.79 19.30 5.99
N TRP A 22 9.43 18.21 6.38
CA TRP A 22 8.78 16.91 6.50
C TRP A 22 7.90 16.93 7.75
N CYS A 23 6.69 16.38 7.68
CA CYS A 23 5.90 16.13 8.88
C CYS A 23 6.49 14.89 9.58
N SER A 24 6.66 14.95 10.90
CA SER A 24 7.01 13.76 11.65
C SER A 24 5.81 12.78 11.62
N PRO A 25 6.03 11.45 11.55
CA PRO A 25 4.95 10.47 11.41
C PRO A 25 3.86 10.58 12.49
N ASP A 26 4.25 10.92 13.72
CA ASP A 26 3.37 11.10 14.89
C ASP A 26 2.43 12.32 14.76
N LYS A 27 2.69 13.24 13.83
CA LYS A 27 1.89 14.47 13.61
C LYS A 27 1.14 14.45 12.28
N LEU A 28 0.99 13.28 11.65
CA LEU A 28 0.36 13.16 10.35
C LEU A 28 -1.14 13.51 10.40
N TYR A 29 -1.83 13.16 11.48
CA TYR A 29 -3.28 13.33 11.62
C TYR A 29 -3.63 14.50 12.57
N PRO A 30 -4.69 15.30 12.27
CA PRO A 30 -5.49 15.27 11.04
C PRO A 30 -4.68 15.72 9.81
N LEU A 31 -5.02 15.17 8.63
CA LEU A 31 -4.27 15.45 7.40
C LEU A 31 -4.43 16.92 6.95
N ASP A 32 -3.32 17.62 6.76
CA ASP A 32 -3.26 18.90 6.06
C ASP A 32 -3.27 18.66 4.54
N LEU A 33 -4.47 18.60 3.96
CA LEU A 33 -4.68 18.31 2.54
C LEU A 33 -4.12 19.40 1.63
N ASP A 34 -4.14 20.67 2.04
CA ASP A 34 -3.60 21.77 1.24
C ASP A 34 -2.09 21.63 1.10
N ARG A 35 -1.39 21.33 2.21
CA ARG A 35 0.03 21.04 2.19
C ARG A 35 0.34 19.77 1.39
N ALA A 36 -0.48 18.73 1.51
CA ALA A 36 -0.30 17.49 0.77
C ALA A 36 -0.42 17.71 -0.75
N PHE A 37 -1.47 18.39 -1.21
CA PHE A 37 -1.67 18.69 -2.63
C PHE A 37 -0.59 19.62 -3.17
N LYS A 38 -0.22 20.69 -2.45
CA LYS A 38 0.90 21.56 -2.84
C LYS A 38 2.20 20.78 -2.99
N LYS A 39 2.43 19.76 -2.14
CA LYS A 39 3.62 18.91 -2.28
C LYS A 39 3.51 17.99 -3.51
N LEU A 40 2.36 17.39 -3.75
CA LEU A 40 2.12 16.56 -4.94
C LEU A 40 2.26 17.38 -6.24
N ASP A 41 1.82 18.64 -6.25
CA ASP A 41 1.98 19.56 -7.40
C ASP A 41 3.45 19.68 -7.84
N THR A 42 4.40 19.62 -6.89
CA THR A 42 5.83 19.72 -7.22
C THR A 42 6.36 18.59 -8.11
N ILE A 43 5.63 17.46 -8.16
CA ILE A 43 6.01 16.28 -8.95
C ILE A 43 4.88 15.81 -9.88
N LYS A 44 3.72 16.44 -9.89
CA LYS A 44 2.49 15.93 -10.53
C LYS A 44 2.67 15.56 -12.00
N LYS A 45 3.42 16.39 -12.75
CA LYS A 45 3.73 16.16 -14.17
C LYS A 45 4.59 14.92 -14.44
N ASP A 46 5.29 14.43 -13.42
CA ASP A 46 6.16 13.25 -13.49
C ASP A 46 5.47 12.01 -12.91
N ILE A 47 4.21 12.11 -12.47
CA ILE A 47 3.46 10.98 -11.90
C ILE A 47 2.77 10.17 -13.00
N VAL A 48 2.93 8.85 -12.94
CA VAL A 48 2.05 7.89 -13.59
C VAL A 48 1.17 7.25 -12.53
N TRP A 49 -0.15 7.31 -12.73
CA TRP A 49 -1.14 6.78 -11.81
C TRP A 49 -1.52 5.36 -12.19
N TRP A 50 -1.54 4.44 -11.23
CA TRP A 50 -2.06 3.10 -11.44
C TRP A 50 -3.45 2.93 -10.80
N GLY A 51 -4.34 2.25 -11.52
CA GLY A 51 -5.70 1.91 -11.10
C GLY A 51 -5.81 0.54 -10.43
N GLY A 52 -4.79 -0.30 -10.52
CA GLY A 52 -4.74 -1.59 -9.84
C GLY A 52 -3.34 -2.17 -9.69
N GLY A 53 -3.22 -3.19 -8.84
CA GLY A 53 -1.93 -3.79 -8.49
C GLY A 53 -1.17 -4.36 -9.69
N ALA A 54 -1.85 -5.03 -10.63
CA ALA A 54 -1.21 -5.56 -11.84
C ALA A 54 -0.61 -4.45 -12.72
N GLN A 55 -1.32 -3.33 -12.89
CA GLN A 55 -0.81 -2.17 -13.61
C GLN A 55 0.43 -1.59 -12.92
N SER A 56 0.43 -1.52 -11.58
CA SER A 56 1.61 -1.04 -10.84
C SER A 56 2.86 -1.91 -11.10
N GLN A 57 2.69 -3.24 -11.20
CA GLN A 57 3.79 -4.16 -11.52
C GLN A 57 4.28 -3.95 -12.95
N GLN A 58 3.36 -3.87 -13.90
CA GLN A 58 3.67 -3.68 -15.31
C GLN A 58 4.48 -2.39 -15.54
N LEU A 59 4.06 -1.27 -14.94
CA LEU A 59 4.73 0.02 -15.08
C LEU A 59 6.18 -0.04 -14.60
N LEU A 60 6.44 -0.73 -13.49
CA LEU A 60 7.80 -0.89 -12.95
C LEU A 60 8.62 -1.88 -13.80
N ALA A 61 8.03 -3.00 -14.18
CA ALA A 61 8.70 -4.05 -14.96
C ALA A 61 9.07 -3.58 -16.37
N SER A 62 8.23 -2.75 -17.01
CA SER A 62 8.50 -2.17 -18.33
C SER A 62 9.55 -1.07 -18.30
N GLY A 63 9.89 -0.54 -17.11
CA GLY A 63 10.75 0.63 -16.95
C GLY A 63 10.09 1.96 -17.35
N GLU A 64 8.77 1.99 -17.55
CA GLU A 64 8.00 3.21 -17.74
C GLU A 64 8.10 4.11 -16.50
N VAL A 65 8.10 3.50 -15.31
CA VAL A 65 8.44 4.14 -14.05
C VAL A 65 9.68 3.49 -13.44
N SER A 66 10.51 4.29 -12.78
CA SER A 66 11.74 3.79 -12.14
C SER A 66 11.60 3.62 -10.63
N MET A 67 10.58 4.24 -10.03
CA MET A 67 10.25 4.13 -8.61
C MET A 67 8.81 4.53 -8.33
N GLY A 68 8.26 4.12 -7.19
CA GLY A 68 6.96 4.61 -6.73
C GLY A 68 6.51 3.99 -5.42
N GLN A 69 5.39 4.50 -4.91
CA GLN A 69 4.67 3.87 -3.81
C GLN A 69 3.82 2.74 -4.38
N MET A 70 4.04 1.53 -3.89
CA MET A 70 3.40 0.31 -4.37
C MET A 70 3.04 -0.56 -3.17
N TRP A 71 2.11 -1.50 -3.37
CA TRP A 71 1.89 -2.57 -2.38
C TRP A 71 3.09 -3.52 -2.38
N ASN A 72 3.62 -3.85 -1.20
CA ASN A 72 4.87 -4.62 -1.08
C ASN A 72 4.77 -5.99 -1.77
N GLY A 73 3.62 -6.67 -1.69
CA GLY A 73 3.41 -7.96 -2.35
C GLY A 73 3.52 -7.92 -3.88
N ARG A 74 3.27 -6.74 -4.49
CA ARG A 74 3.45 -6.55 -5.94
C ARG A 74 4.93 -6.47 -6.32
N VAL A 75 5.75 -5.88 -5.47
CA VAL A 75 7.21 -5.88 -5.66
C VAL A 75 7.78 -7.26 -5.36
N TYR A 76 7.30 -7.94 -4.32
CA TYR A 76 7.69 -9.32 -4.02
C TYR A 76 7.43 -10.27 -5.19
N ALA A 77 6.25 -10.21 -5.81
CA ALA A 77 5.95 -11.03 -6.99
C ALA A 77 6.92 -10.75 -8.16
N LEU A 78 7.26 -9.47 -8.41
CA LEU A 78 8.28 -9.15 -9.42
C LEU A 78 9.66 -9.73 -9.08
N GLN A 79 10.05 -9.75 -7.80
CA GLN A 79 11.30 -10.37 -7.35
C GLN A 79 11.28 -11.89 -7.53
N GLN A 80 10.14 -12.54 -7.29
CA GLN A 80 9.97 -13.98 -7.55
C GLN A 80 10.09 -14.28 -9.05
N ASP A 81 9.65 -13.37 -9.91
CA ASP A 81 9.81 -13.47 -11.37
C ASP A 81 11.23 -13.07 -11.85
N GLY A 82 12.16 -12.77 -10.93
CA GLY A 82 13.55 -12.43 -11.24
C GLY A 82 13.79 -10.99 -11.70
N ALA A 83 12.80 -10.10 -11.59
CA ALA A 83 12.96 -8.70 -11.94
C ALA A 83 13.95 -8.01 -10.98
N PRO A 84 14.85 -7.13 -11.47
CA PRO A 84 15.87 -6.47 -10.67
C PRO A 84 15.29 -5.26 -9.89
N VAL A 85 14.32 -5.53 -9.01
CA VAL A 85 13.60 -4.51 -8.24
C VAL A 85 13.86 -4.65 -6.73
N GLY A 86 13.89 -3.51 -6.04
CA GLY A 86 14.08 -3.43 -4.59
C GLY A 86 12.95 -2.69 -3.88
N VAL A 87 12.85 -2.89 -2.58
CA VAL A 87 11.90 -2.17 -1.71
C VAL A 87 12.67 -1.37 -0.67
N SER A 88 12.33 -0.09 -0.54
CA SER A 88 12.69 0.69 0.65
C SER A 88 11.54 0.67 1.63
N TRP A 89 11.80 0.24 2.88
CA TRP A 89 10.82 0.18 3.94
C TRP A 89 10.76 1.44 4.81
N LYS A 90 11.59 2.45 4.51
CA LYS A 90 11.62 3.72 5.24
C LYS A 90 10.26 4.41 5.14
N GLN A 91 9.64 4.72 6.28
CA GLN A 91 8.33 5.36 6.34
C GLN A 91 7.24 4.58 5.58
N ASN A 92 7.33 3.24 5.58
CA ASN A 92 6.33 2.39 4.95
C ASN A 92 4.94 2.63 5.58
N LEU A 93 3.92 2.79 4.73
CA LEU A 93 2.53 2.93 5.15
C LEU A 93 1.92 1.53 5.32
N VAL A 94 1.38 1.24 6.49
CA VAL A 94 0.67 -0.01 6.74
C VAL A 94 -0.83 0.20 6.89
N MET A 95 -1.54 -0.65 6.16
CA MET A 95 -2.98 -0.81 6.20
C MET A 95 -3.34 -2.30 6.12
N ALA A 96 -4.57 -2.65 6.46
CA ALA A 96 -5.15 -3.97 6.35
C ALA A 96 -6.39 -3.90 5.45
N ASP A 97 -6.60 -4.98 4.70
CA ASP A 97 -7.84 -5.22 3.99
C ASP A 97 -8.81 -6.02 4.87
N PHE A 98 -10.10 -5.86 4.59
CA PHE A 98 -11.17 -6.48 5.36
C PHE A 98 -12.00 -7.41 4.47
N LEU A 99 -12.19 -8.65 4.92
CA LEU A 99 -13.21 -9.52 4.36
C LEU A 99 -14.57 -9.13 4.96
N VAL A 100 -15.53 -8.82 4.10
CA VAL A 100 -16.87 -8.36 4.50
C VAL A 100 -17.95 -9.19 3.82
N VAL A 101 -19.09 -9.38 4.51
CA VAL A 101 -20.29 -9.99 3.92
C VAL A 101 -21.31 -8.87 3.66
N PRO A 102 -21.60 -8.52 2.39
CA PRO A 102 -22.59 -7.50 2.07
C PRO A 102 -23.97 -7.84 2.65
N LYS A 103 -24.71 -6.82 3.11
CA LYS A 103 -26.09 -7.00 3.58
C LYS A 103 -26.95 -7.57 2.45
N GLY A 104 -27.67 -8.65 2.74
CA GLY A 104 -28.51 -9.34 1.75
C GLY A 104 -27.78 -10.40 0.90
N ALA A 105 -26.53 -10.74 1.23
CA ALA A 105 -25.80 -11.81 0.54
C ALA A 105 -26.58 -13.14 0.59
N LYS A 106 -26.83 -13.73 -0.59
CA LYS A 106 -27.60 -14.97 -0.76
C LYS A 106 -26.92 -16.20 -0.14
N ASN A 107 -25.60 -16.16 0.04
CA ASN A 107 -24.78 -17.29 0.51
C ASN A 107 -24.10 -16.97 1.85
N LYS A 108 -24.81 -16.33 2.79
CA LYS A 108 -24.26 -15.86 4.08
C LYS A 108 -23.47 -16.95 4.81
N ASP A 109 -24.02 -18.15 4.97
CA ASP A 109 -23.37 -19.21 5.75
C ASP A 109 -22.08 -19.70 5.10
N ALA A 110 -22.08 -19.82 3.77
CA ALA A 110 -20.88 -20.17 3.01
C ALA A 110 -19.82 -19.05 3.10
N ALA A 111 -20.24 -17.78 3.04
CA ALA A 111 -19.35 -16.64 3.20
C ALA A 111 -18.68 -16.62 4.60
N MET A 112 -19.44 -16.92 5.66
CA MET A 112 -18.88 -17.00 7.01
C MET A 112 -17.88 -18.17 7.15
N LYS A 113 -18.17 -19.34 6.57
CA LYS A 113 -17.22 -20.47 6.50
C LYS A 113 -15.96 -20.11 5.72
N PHE A 114 -16.11 -19.38 4.61
CA PHE A 114 -14.98 -18.89 3.82
C PHE A 114 -14.09 -17.95 4.65
N ILE A 115 -14.68 -16.97 5.33
CA ILE A 115 -13.93 -16.04 6.19
C ILE A 115 -13.17 -16.81 7.26
N ALA A 116 -13.83 -17.73 7.98
CA ALA A 116 -13.19 -18.54 9.00
C ALA A 116 -11.99 -19.34 8.46
N ASN A 117 -12.11 -19.91 7.26
CA ASN A 117 -11.00 -20.61 6.60
C ASN A 117 -9.88 -19.65 6.17
N ALA A 118 -10.23 -18.54 5.50
CA ALA A 118 -9.28 -17.57 4.98
C ALA A 118 -8.49 -16.84 6.09
N THR A 119 -9.08 -16.67 7.28
CA THR A 119 -8.43 -16.07 8.45
C THR A 119 -7.87 -17.11 9.44
N SER A 120 -7.96 -18.41 9.11
CA SER A 120 -7.35 -19.47 9.92
C SER A 120 -5.82 -19.37 9.91
N ALA A 121 -5.16 -19.99 10.90
CA ALA A 121 -3.71 -19.98 11.01
C ALA A 121 -3.03 -20.51 9.73
N LYS A 122 -3.56 -21.59 9.16
CA LYS A 122 -3.05 -22.16 7.91
C LYS A 122 -3.37 -21.26 6.72
N GLY A 123 -4.63 -20.82 6.57
CA GLY A 123 -5.05 -20.00 5.42
C GLY A 123 -4.27 -18.68 5.32
N GLN A 124 -4.03 -18.01 6.45
CA GLN A 124 -3.22 -16.81 6.49
C GLN A 124 -1.73 -17.09 6.22
N ALA A 125 -1.17 -18.19 6.75
CA ALA A 125 0.22 -18.55 6.47
C ALA A 125 0.44 -18.89 4.98
N ASP A 126 -0.44 -19.69 4.39
CA ASP A 126 -0.39 -20.02 2.96
C ASP A 126 -0.46 -18.74 2.11
N PHE A 127 -1.39 -17.83 2.44
CA PHE A 127 -1.53 -16.55 1.74
C PHE A 127 -0.28 -15.67 1.89
N SER A 128 0.28 -15.58 3.10
CA SER A 128 1.49 -14.81 3.38
C SER A 128 2.71 -15.33 2.62
N ASN A 129 2.94 -16.65 2.63
CA ASN A 129 4.06 -17.26 1.90
C ASN A 129 3.98 -17.00 0.39
N LEU A 130 2.78 -16.94 -0.18
CA LEU A 130 2.58 -16.65 -1.61
C LEU A 130 2.70 -15.16 -1.97
N SER A 131 2.41 -14.25 -1.04
CA SER A 131 2.19 -12.83 -1.36
C SER A 131 3.13 -11.85 -0.65
N ALA A 132 3.84 -12.30 0.37
CA ALA A 132 4.56 -11.47 1.32
C ALA A 132 3.70 -10.37 2.00
N TYR A 133 2.38 -10.55 2.08
CA TYR A 133 1.57 -9.78 3.02
C TYR A 133 1.61 -10.41 4.41
N ALA A 134 1.69 -9.58 5.45
CA ALA A 134 1.73 -10.06 6.82
C ALA A 134 0.40 -10.76 7.19
N PRO A 135 0.45 -11.91 7.89
CA PRO A 135 -0.76 -12.58 8.32
C PRO A 135 -1.43 -11.80 9.46
N VAL A 136 -2.77 -11.82 9.50
CA VAL A 136 -3.54 -11.20 10.59
C VAL A 136 -3.88 -12.18 11.73
N ASN A 137 -3.51 -13.46 11.57
CA ASN A 137 -3.64 -14.48 12.60
C ASN A 137 -2.28 -14.72 13.26
N THR A 138 -2.18 -14.51 14.57
CA THR A 138 -0.92 -14.61 15.32
C THR A 138 -0.34 -16.03 15.31
N GLN A 139 -1.18 -17.06 15.16
CA GLN A 139 -0.75 -18.46 15.07
C GLN A 139 -0.19 -18.84 13.69
N SER A 140 -0.28 -17.94 12.69
CA SER A 140 0.31 -18.15 11.37
C SER A 140 1.81 -17.95 11.35
N VAL A 141 2.37 -17.15 12.25
CA VAL A 141 3.79 -16.73 12.22
C VAL A 141 4.73 -17.94 12.24
N ALA A 142 4.43 -18.95 13.05
CA ALA A 142 5.22 -20.18 13.14
C ALA A 142 5.16 -21.07 11.87
N ARG A 143 4.30 -20.74 10.91
CA ARG A 143 4.10 -21.49 9.65
C ARG A 143 4.65 -20.75 8.43
N LEU A 144 5.25 -19.57 8.62
CA LEU A 144 5.82 -18.79 7.54
C LEU A 144 7.15 -19.40 7.09
N ASP A 145 7.44 -19.28 5.79
CA ASP A 145 8.74 -19.68 5.27
C ASP A 145 9.85 -18.82 5.92
N SER A 146 10.95 -19.46 6.30
CA SER A 146 12.03 -18.81 7.07
C SER A 146 12.69 -17.63 6.32
N THR A 147 12.56 -17.59 5.00
CA THR A 147 13.09 -16.53 4.12
C THR A 147 12.10 -15.39 3.88
N LEU A 148 10.85 -15.50 4.34
CA LEU A 148 9.80 -14.52 4.02
C LEU A 148 9.95 -13.22 4.81
N ALA A 149 10.49 -13.29 6.05
CA ALA A 149 10.51 -12.18 7.00
C ALA A 149 11.01 -10.84 6.42
N PRO A 150 12.10 -10.76 5.63
CA PRO A 150 12.56 -9.50 5.04
C PRO A 150 11.54 -8.80 4.12
N ASN A 151 10.58 -9.55 3.57
CA ASN A 151 9.55 -9.05 2.66
C ASN A 151 8.24 -8.68 3.38
N LEU A 152 8.13 -8.93 4.68
CA LEU A 152 6.94 -8.64 5.47
C LEU A 152 7.06 -7.28 6.16
N PRO A 153 5.98 -6.46 6.21
CA PRO A 153 5.98 -5.20 6.94
C PRO A 153 6.25 -5.36 8.44
N THR A 154 5.98 -6.54 9.02
CA THR A 154 6.21 -6.84 10.44
C THR A 154 7.70 -6.90 10.82
N ALA A 155 8.61 -7.05 9.85
CA ALA A 155 10.04 -6.97 10.10
C ALA A 155 10.56 -5.51 10.12
N HIS A 156 9.72 -4.53 9.75
CA HIS A 156 10.12 -3.13 9.49
C HIS A 156 9.31 -2.13 10.32
N VAL A 157 8.95 -2.50 11.55
CA VAL A 157 8.05 -1.73 12.42
C VAL A 157 8.65 -0.42 12.95
N ALA A 158 9.98 -0.31 13.05
CA ALA A 158 10.64 0.84 13.66
C ALA A 158 10.38 2.16 12.92
N ASP A 159 10.30 2.11 11.59
CA ASP A 159 10.08 3.27 10.71
C ASP A 159 8.68 3.25 10.08
N GLN A 160 7.77 2.41 10.57
CA GLN A 160 6.45 2.21 9.99
C GLN A 160 5.48 3.32 10.37
N ILE A 161 4.57 3.64 9.45
CA ILE A 161 3.46 4.57 9.67
C ILE A 161 2.17 3.78 9.52
N THR A 162 1.46 3.57 10.63
CA THR A 162 0.13 2.96 10.61
C THR A 162 -0.91 3.99 10.20
N LEU A 163 -1.71 3.67 9.18
CA LEU A 163 -2.79 4.57 8.76
C LEU A 163 -3.93 4.56 9.78
N ASP A 164 -4.45 5.75 10.11
CA ASP A 164 -5.61 5.91 10.98
C ASP A 164 -6.91 5.58 10.22
N PHE A 165 -7.40 4.36 10.38
CA PHE A 165 -8.64 3.90 9.79
C PHE A 165 -9.87 4.69 10.24
N ALA A 166 -9.91 5.17 11.48
CA ALA A 166 -11.04 5.93 11.99
C ALA A 166 -11.10 7.32 11.34
N TYR A 167 -9.95 7.98 11.21
CA TYR A 167 -9.84 9.22 10.46
C TYR A 167 -10.26 9.03 9.00
N TRP A 168 -9.77 8.00 8.32
CA TRP A 168 -10.13 7.72 6.93
C TRP A 168 -11.60 7.30 6.76
N ALA A 169 -12.17 6.55 7.69
CA ALA A 169 -13.60 6.20 7.66
C ALA A 169 -14.49 7.44 7.81
N LYS A 170 -14.10 8.40 8.67
CA LYS A 170 -14.83 9.64 8.89
C LYS A 170 -14.69 10.64 7.74
N ASN A 171 -13.48 10.83 7.21
CA ASN A 171 -13.16 11.93 6.28
C ASN A 171 -12.96 11.47 4.83
N GLY A 172 -12.95 10.16 4.57
CA GLY A 172 -12.52 9.60 3.28
C GLY A 172 -13.35 10.04 2.08
N ALA A 173 -14.66 10.27 2.26
CA ALA A 173 -15.52 10.76 1.19
C ALA A 173 -15.14 12.19 0.77
N ASP A 174 -14.97 13.10 1.74
CA ASP A 174 -14.58 14.49 1.48
C ASP A 174 -13.17 14.58 0.90
N ILE A 175 -12.24 13.77 1.42
CA ILE A 175 -10.88 13.64 0.88
C ILE A 175 -10.94 13.16 -0.58
N ALA A 176 -11.79 12.18 -0.91
CA ALA A 176 -11.92 11.66 -2.26
C ALA A 176 -12.47 12.72 -3.24
N THR A 177 -13.44 13.53 -2.82
CA THR A 177 -13.92 14.67 -3.62
C THR A 177 -12.78 15.64 -3.91
N ARG A 178 -12.07 16.09 -2.88
CA ARG A 178 -10.93 17.01 -3.03
C ARG A 178 -9.80 16.42 -3.88
N TRP A 179 -9.54 15.12 -3.73
CA TRP A 179 -8.57 14.39 -4.55
C TRP A 179 -8.94 14.43 -6.03
N ASN A 180 -10.19 14.14 -6.37
CA ASN A 180 -10.64 14.11 -7.76
C ASN A 180 -10.62 15.51 -8.38
N GLU A 181 -11.04 16.54 -7.64
CA GLU A 181 -10.94 17.94 -8.07
C GLU A 181 -9.49 18.38 -8.29
N TRP A 182 -8.58 17.99 -7.40
CA TRP A 182 -7.16 18.27 -7.57
C TRP A 182 -6.59 17.53 -8.77
N LEU A 183 -6.93 16.26 -8.97
CA LEU A 183 -6.33 15.40 -9.99
C LEU A 183 -6.51 15.95 -11.41
N VAL A 184 -7.67 16.55 -11.71
CA VAL A 184 -8.01 17.07 -13.04
C VAL A 184 -7.55 18.50 -13.32
N LYS A 185 -7.01 19.20 -12.31
CA LYS A 185 -6.38 20.53 -12.47
C LYS A 185 -4.97 20.40 -13.06
#